data_AF-A0A1M2VT30-F1
#
_entry.id   AF-A0A1M2VT30-F1
#
_cell.length_a   1.000
_cell.length_b   1.000
_cell.length_c   1.000
_cell.angle_alpha   90.00
_cell.angle_beta   90.00
_cell.angle_gamma   90.00
#
_symmetry.space_group_name_H-M   'P 1'
#
loop_
_entity.id
_entity.type
_entity.pdbx_description
1 polymer ?
#
loop_
_entity_poly.entity_id
_entity_poly.type
_entity_poly.pdbx_seq_one_letter_code
_entity_poly.pdbx_strand_id
1 'polypeptide(L)'
;MPTRKSSIDPEAAHKLEKSLAQRPDKHELIDRNILKDDTVAPSLQAAKEKLQRSQLEDKLEHALQARPKPDELVKEGILKAEV
;
A
#
# COMPACT_ATOMS: atom_id res chain seq x y z
N MET A 1 20.77 -42.62 23.21
CA MET A 1 19.99 -41.36 23.11
C MET A 1 19.41 -41.27 21.71
N PRO A 2 18.11 -40.99 21.51
CA PRO A 2 17.56 -40.88 20.17
C PRO A 2 18.05 -39.58 19.50
N THR A 3 18.80 -39.71 18.41
CA THR A 3 19.25 -38.57 17.59
C THR A 3 18.12 -38.15 16.66
N ARG A 4 17.71 -36.88 16.74
CA ARG A 4 16.69 -36.28 15.87
C ARG A 4 17.25 -36.24 14.43
N LYS A 5 16.77 -37.12 13.55
CA LYS A 5 17.12 -37.07 12.13
C LYS A 5 16.56 -35.76 11.55
N SER A 6 17.38 -34.98 10.84
CA SER A 6 16.90 -33.81 10.11
C SER A 6 15.91 -34.29 9.04
N SER A 7 14.64 -33.97 9.22
CA SER A 7 13.54 -34.33 8.32
C SER A 7 13.48 -33.44 7.06
N ILE A 8 14.56 -32.71 6.76
CA ILE A 8 14.61 -31.76 5.65
C ILE A 8 15.29 -32.44 4.48
N ASP A 9 14.55 -32.53 3.37
CA ASP A 9 15.07 -32.99 2.10
C ASP A 9 16.19 -32.04 1.60
N PRO A 10 17.36 -32.55 1.17
CA PRO A 10 18.49 -31.72 0.79
C PRO A 10 18.23 -30.86 -0.45
N GLU A 11 17.34 -31.28 -1.37
CA GLU A 11 16.96 -30.49 -2.54
C GLU A 11 16.10 -29.30 -2.12
N ALA A 12 15.18 -29.50 -1.18
CA ALA A 12 14.37 -28.45 -0.60
C ALA A 12 15.22 -27.37 0.09
N ALA A 13 16.31 -27.77 0.77
CA ALA A 13 17.26 -26.85 1.38
C ALA A 13 17.97 -25.98 0.33
N HIS A 14 18.47 -26.59 -0.75
CA HIS A 14 19.14 -25.86 -1.84
C HIS A 14 18.18 -24.89 -2.56
N LYS A 15 16.92 -25.31 -2.79
CA LYS A 15 15.90 -24.43 -3.38
C LYS A 15 15.60 -23.23 -2.50
N LEU A 16 15.48 -23.45 -1.18
CA LEU A 16 15.24 -22.38 -0.22
C LEU A 16 16.38 -21.35 -0.21
N GLU A 17 17.63 -21.81 -0.20
CA GLU A 17 18.80 -20.94 -0.21
C GLU A 17 18.83 -20.02 -1.43
N LYS A 18 18.54 -20.58 -2.61
CA LYS A 18 18.42 -19.78 -3.85
C LYS A 18 17.32 -18.74 -3.76
N SER A 19 16.15 -19.09 -3.23
CA SER A 19 15.03 -18.15 -3.07
C SER A 19 15.31 -17.05 -2.04
N LEU A 20 16.06 -17.36 -0.98
CA LEU A 20 16.49 -16.36 0.01
C LEU A 20 17.51 -15.40 -0.58
N ALA A 21 18.44 -15.87 -1.42
CA ALA A 21 19.41 -15.02 -2.11
C ALA A 21 18.77 -14.04 -3.10
N GLN A 22 17.64 -14.41 -3.71
CA GLN A 22 16.88 -13.56 -4.63
C GLN A 22 15.77 -12.73 -3.95
N ARG A 23 15.71 -12.73 -2.63
CA ARG A 23 14.66 -12.05 -1.89
C ARG A 23 14.77 -10.52 -2.08
N PRO A 24 13.72 -9.84 -2.56
CA PRO A 24 13.71 -8.39 -2.67
C PRO A 24 13.76 -7.72 -1.30
N ASP A 25 14.32 -6.52 -1.27
CA ASP A 25 14.47 -5.73 -0.06
C ASP A 25 13.13 -5.24 0.48
N LYS A 26 13.07 -4.89 1.77
CA LYS A 26 11.80 -4.44 2.39
C LYS A 26 11.26 -3.19 1.70
N HIS A 27 12.16 -2.26 1.37
CA HIS A 27 11.79 -0.98 0.76
C HIS A 27 11.22 -1.15 -0.65
N GLU A 28 11.80 -2.05 -1.46
CA GLU A 28 11.28 -2.42 -2.79
C GLU A 28 9.86 -2.98 -2.72
N LEU A 29 9.56 -3.78 -1.69
CA LEU A 29 8.21 -4.32 -1.50
C LEU A 29 7.20 -3.24 -1.11
N ILE A 30 7.64 -2.21 -0.39
CA ILE A 30 6.81 -1.06 -0.02
C ILE A 30 6.51 -0.19 -1.23
N ASP A 31 7.54 0.14 -2.02
CA ASP A 31 7.42 0.97 -3.22
C ASP A 31 6.45 0.33 -4.23
N ARG A 32 6.55 -0.98 -4.41
CA ARG A 32 5.63 -1.76 -5.26
C ARG A 32 4.25 -1.99 -4.63
N ASN A 33 3.95 -1.38 -3.48
CA ASN A 33 2.71 -1.50 -2.72
C ASN A 33 2.35 -2.94 -2.26
N ILE A 34 3.32 -3.85 -2.28
CA ILE A 34 3.17 -5.26 -1.85
C ILE A 34 3.17 -5.36 -0.33
N LEU A 35 4.12 -4.67 0.32
CA LEU A 35 4.19 -4.54 1.77
C LEU A 35 3.70 -3.15 2.17
N LYS A 36 2.81 -3.05 3.15
CA LYS A 36 2.42 -1.74 3.69
C LYS A 36 3.53 -1.24 4.63
N ASP A 37 3.98 0.00 4.43
CA ASP A 37 4.90 0.63 5.37
C ASP A 37 4.11 1.11 6.57
N ASP A 38 3.94 0.21 7.54
CA ASP A 38 3.12 0.52 8.70
C ASP A 38 3.78 0.04 9.99
N THR A 39 3.75 0.91 10.99
CA THR A 39 4.19 0.63 12.36
C THR A 39 3.10 -0.11 13.17
N VAL A 40 1.91 -0.25 12.60
CA VAL A 40 0.77 -0.93 13.23
C VAL A 40 0.91 -2.44 13.13
N ALA A 41 0.40 -3.13 14.16
CA ALA A 41 0.37 -4.58 14.19
C ALA A 41 -0.33 -5.16 12.94
N PRO A 42 0.14 -6.29 12.38
CA PRO A 42 -0.41 -6.90 11.17
C PRO A 42 -1.94 -7.16 11.25
N SER A 43 -2.45 -7.48 12.43
CA SER A 43 -3.87 -7.71 12.66
C SER A 43 -4.76 -6.47 12.51
N LEU A 44 -4.19 -5.26 12.68
CA LEU A 44 -4.92 -3.99 12.66
C LEU A 44 -4.81 -3.24 11.32
N GLN A 45 -3.93 -3.69 10.42
CA GLN A 45 -3.69 -3.02 9.13
C GLN A 45 -5.00 -2.91 8.32
N ALA A 46 -5.76 -4.00 8.22
CA ALA A 46 -7.04 -4.00 7.51
C ALA A 46 -8.06 -3.01 8.09
N ALA A 47 -8.11 -2.87 9.42
CA ALA A 47 -9.00 -1.93 10.09
C ALA A 47 -8.56 -0.48 9.84
N LYS A 48 -7.25 -0.20 9.87
CA LYS A 48 -6.68 1.10 9.51
C LYS A 48 -7.03 1.48 8.07
N GLU A 49 -6.79 0.59 7.11
CA GLU A 49 -7.08 0.84 5.69
C GLU A 49 -8.57 1.14 5.47
N LYS A 50 -9.46 0.37 6.11
CA LYS A 50 -10.90 0.63 6.06
C LYS A 50 -11.27 2.01 6.60
N LEU A 51 -10.68 2.42 7.73
CA LEU A 51 -10.91 3.74 8.31
C LEU A 51 -10.37 4.85 7.40
N GLN A 52 -9.15 4.71 6.90
CA GLN A 52 -8.54 5.68 6.00
C GLN A 52 -9.36 5.86 4.72
N ARG A 53 -9.87 4.76 4.16
CA ARG A 53 -10.73 4.79 2.99
C ARG A 53 -12.03 5.55 3.28
N SER A 54 -12.72 5.24 4.38
CA SER A 54 -13.95 5.94 4.76
C SER A 54 -13.69 7.44 4.93
N GLN A 55 -12.63 7.82 5.64
CA GLN A 55 -12.26 9.22 5.81
C GLN A 55 -11.97 9.93 4.48
N LEU A 56 -11.38 9.25 3.50
CA LEU A 56 -11.15 9.78 2.17
C LEU A 56 -12.46 9.91 1.39
N GLU A 57 -13.37 8.94 1.51
CA GLU A 57 -14.70 8.97 0.91
C GLU A 57 -15.50 10.19 1.43
N ASP A 58 -15.54 10.39 2.76
CA ASP A 58 -16.20 11.54 3.39
C ASP A 58 -15.58 12.88 2.95
N LYS A 59 -14.24 12.98 2.95
CA LYS A 59 -13.53 14.19 2.51
C LYS A 59 -13.79 14.50 1.03
N LEU A 60 -13.81 13.47 0.19
CA LEU A 60 -14.06 13.62 -1.23
C LEU A 60 -15.51 14.06 -1.47
N GLU A 61 -16.48 13.47 -0.77
CA GLU A 61 -17.88 13.87 -0.85
C GLU A 61 -18.05 15.36 -0.54
N HIS A 62 -17.50 15.82 0.58
CA HIS A 62 -17.56 17.23 0.96
C HIS A 62 -16.91 18.15 -0.08
N ALA A 63 -15.74 17.77 -0.61
CA ALA A 63 -15.05 18.53 -1.64
C ALA A 63 -15.84 18.58 -2.97
N LEU A 64 -16.56 17.52 -3.30
CA LEU A 64 -17.43 17.47 -4.48
C LEU A 64 -18.68 18.34 -4.31
N GLN A 65 -19.25 18.41 -3.10
CA GLN A 65 -20.37 19.30 -2.80
C GLN A 65 -19.98 20.77 -2.90
N ALA A 66 -18.80 21.13 -2.42
CA ALA A 66 -18.24 22.48 -2.49
C ALA A 66 -17.53 22.78 -3.82
N ARG A 67 -17.69 21.93 -4.85
CA ARG A 67 -16.97 22.06 -6.11
C ARG A 67 -17.37 23.35 -6.83
N PRO A 68 -16.44 24.31 -7.02
CA PRO A 68 -16.74 25.57 -7.70
C PRO A 68 -17.08 25.33 -9.18
N LYS A 69 -17.96 26.18 -9.71
CA LYS A 69 -18.32 26.15 -11.13
C LYS A 69 -17.14 26.63 -11.99
N PRO A 70 -17.04 26.17 -13.24
CA PRO A 70 -15.99 26.63 -14.15
C PRO A 70 -16.00 28.16 -14.34
N ASP A 71 -17.17 28.78 -14.34
CA ASP A 71 -17.32 30.24 -14.46
C ASP A 71 -16.67 31.00 -13.29
N GLU A 72 -16.82 30.49 -12.06
CA GLU A 72 -16.18 31.07 -10.88
C GLU A 72 -14.66 30.88 -10.92
N LEU A 73 -14.20 29.71 -11.38
CA LEU A 73 -12.77 29.45 -11.57
C LEU A 73 -12.15 30.34 -12.67
N VAL A 74 -12.91 30.74 -13.69
CA VAL A 74 -12.47 31.72 -14.71
C VAL A 74 -12.40 33.12 -14.10
N LYS A 75 -13.39 33.51 -13.28
CA LYS A 75 -13.40 34.79 -12.57
C LYS A 75 -12.25 34.92 -11.58
N GLU A 76 -11.90 33.84 -10.90
CA GLU A 76 -10.72 33.77 -10.01
C GLU A 76 -9.39 33.64 -10.77
N GLY A 77 -9.41 33.55 -12.10
CA GLY A 77 -8.22 33.47 -12.94
C GLY A 77 -7.48 32.12 -12.90
N ILE A 78 -8.11 31.10 -12.30
CA ILE A 78 -7.57 29.72 -12.20
C ILE A 78 -7.76 28.98 -13.53
N LEU A 79 -8.93 29.16 -14.17
CA LEU A 79 -9.20 28.68 -15.53
C LEU A 79 -9.03 29.82 -16.52
N LYS A 80 -8.42 29.54 -17.69
CA LYS A 80 -8.47 30.46 -18.82
C LYS A 80 -9.85 30.34 -19.45
N ALA A 81 -10.54 31.46 -19.66
CA ALA A 81 -11.66 31.50 -20.59
C ALA A 81 -11.10 31.08 -21.97
N GLU A 82 -11.51 29.93 -22.45
CA GLU A 82 -11.19 29.51 -23.81
C GLU A 82 -11.78 30.55 -24.77
N VAL A 83 -10.99 30.95 -25.76
CA VAL A 83 -11.36 31.87 -26.85
C VAL A 83 -12.30 31.16 -27.81
#